data_AF-A0A3D1H7L4-F1
#
_entry.id   AF-A0A3D1H7L4-F1
#
_cell.length_a   1.000
_cell.length_b   1.000
_cell.length_c   1.000
_cell.angle_alpha   90.00
_cell.angle_beta   90.00
_cell.angle_gamma   90.00
#
_symmetry.space_group_name_H-M   'P 1'
#
loop_
_entity.id
_entity.type
_entity.pdbx_description
1 polymer ?
#
loop_
_entity_poly.entity_id
_entity_poly.type
_entity_poly.pdbx_seq_one_letter_code
_entity_poly.pdbx_strand_id
1 'polypeptide(L)'
;EQTEQFETELSELQELLDLEGATASHLEVLKKAFSTNGLLAYKIENLVKELEELTNHYLAELSDGRFTLEFVVSNDKLNVQITDNGNIVDILALSSGELARVNTATLIAIRKLMSSISKSQINILFLDEVINVLDETGREKLVEVLLEEDLNTYVVSHGWTHPLLNKVEVVKSGNVSKLEH
;
A
#
# COMPACT_ATOMS: atom_id res chain seq x y z
N GLU A 1 22.27 68.15 3.03
CA GLU A 1 22.14 67.67 4.43
C GLU A 1 20.80 67.01 4.74
N GLN A 2 19.71 67.70 5.11
CA GLN A 2 18.44 67.00 5.45
C GLN A 2 17.84 66.21 4.27
N THR A 3 17.86 66.75 3.06
CA THR A 3 17.31 66.06 1.87
C THR A 3 18.11 64.83 1.48
N GLU A 4 19.45 64.88 1.53
CA GLU A 4 20.32 63.73 1.25
C GLU A 4 20.16 62.62 2.30
N GLN A 5 19.93 62.97 3.57
CA GLN A 5 19.61 61.99 4.61
C GLN A 5 18.32 61.24 4.30
N PHE A 6 17.26 61.96 3.91
CA PHE A 6 15.99 61.32 3.54
C PHE A 6 16.10 60.49 2.26
N GLU A 7 16.90 60.91 1.28
CA GLU A 7 17.16 60.12 0.07
C GLU A 7 17.91 58.82 0.38
N THR A 8 18.87 58.87 1.31
CA THR A 8 19.61 57.68 1.76
C THR A 8 18.70 56.71 2.52
N GLU A 9 17.91 57.22 3.47
CA GLU A 9 16.96 56.43 4.27
C GLU A 9 15.87 55.78 3.38
N LEU A 10 15.41 56.50 2.35
CA LEU A 10 14.46 55.97 1.37
C LEU A 10 15.07 54.81 0.55
N SER A 11 16.33 54.94 0.13
CA SER A 11 17.05 53.88 -0.59
C SER A 11 17.20 52.62 0.26
N GLU A 12 17.61 52.76 1.53
CA GLU A 12 17.77 51.63 2.47
C GLU A 12 16.43 50.93 2.73
N LEU A 13 15.35 51.70 2.92
CA LEU A 13 14.00 51.14 3.11
C LEU A 13 13.49 50.41 1.87
N GLN A 14 13.82 50.87 0.66
CA GLN A 14 13.46 50.20 -0.58
C GLN A 14 14.20 48.87 -0.74
N GLU A 15 15.50 48.83 -0.45
CA GLU A 15 16.26 47.56 -0.46
C GLU A 15 15.70 46.55 0.56
N LEU A 16 15.34 47.02 1.75
CA LEU A 16 14.72 46.16 2.77
C LEU A 16 13.35 45.65 2.31
N LEU A 17 12.54 46.51 1.70
CA LEU A 17 11.22 46.14 1.18
C LEU A 17 11.34 45.08 0.07
N ASP A 18 12.31 45.21 -0.83
CA ASP A 18 12.56 44.24 -1.89
C ASP A 18 13.01 42.88 -1.32
N LEU A 19 13.87 42.89 -0.30
CA LEU A 19 14.33 41.69 0.39
C LEU A 19 13.19 40.97 1.13
N GLU A 20 12.36 41.72 1.85
CA GLU A 20 11.19 41.18 2.54
C GLU A 20 10.13 40.70 1.52
N GLY A 21 9.96 41.41 0.40
CA GLY A 21 9.09 41.01 -0.70
C GLY A 21 9.51 39.67 -1.32
N ALA A 22 10.82 39.47 -1.54
CA ALA A 22 11.36 38.20 -2.02
C ALA A 22 11.13 37.06 -0.99
N THR A 23 11.35 37.35 0.29
CA THR A 23 11.13 36.39 1.38
C THR A 23 9.66 35.98 1.47
N ALA A 24 8.73 36.93 1.42
CA ALA A 24 7.29 36.68 1.42
C ALA A 24 6.87 35.84 0.20
N SER A 25 7.43 36.12 -0.98
CA SER A 25 7.19 35.34 -2.19
C SER A 25 7.61 33.88 -2.03
N HIS A 26 8.82 33.62 -1.53
CA HIS A 26 9.29 32.27 -1.24
C HIS A 26 8.39 31.55 -0.23
N LEU A 27 7.96 32.24 0.83
CA LEU A 27 7.07 31.66 1.84
C LEU A 27 5.70 31.28 1.28
N GLU A 28 5.11 32.08 0.39
CA GLU A 28 3.84 31.73 -0.27
C GLU A 28 4.00 30.50 -1.20
N VAL A 29 5.14 30.37 -1.88
CA VAL A 29 5.44 29.15 -2.66
C VAL A 29 5.52 27.93 -1.74
N LEU A 30 6.24 28.02 -0.62
CA LEU A 30 6.34 26.92 0.35
C LEU A 30 4.99 26.58 0.96
N LYS A 31 4.19 27.57 1.35
CA LYS A 31 2.84 27.38 1.88
C LYS A 31 1.93 26.65 0.90
N LYS A 32 2.00 26.99 -0.39
CA LYS A 32 1.28 26.25 -1.44
C LYS A 32 1.82 24.83 -1.61
N ALA A 33 3.14 24.66 -1.64
CA ALA A 33 3.78 23.36 -1.79
C ALA A 33 3.48 22.41 -0.62
N PHE A 34 3.43 22.90 0.62
CA PHE A 34 3.10 22.11 1.81
C PHE A 34 1.60 22.08 2.15
N SER A 35 0.74 22.67 1.31
CA SER A 35 -0.70 22.54 1.45
C SER A 35 -1.18 21.12 1.15
N THR A 36 -2.43 20.82 1.50
CA THR A 36 -3.06 19.52 1.23
C THR A 36 -3.03 19.14 -0.24
N ASN A 37 -3.08 20.13 -1.15
CA ASN A 37 -3.09 19.93 -2.59
C ASN A 37 -1.69 20.04 -3.24
N GLY A 38 -0.64 20.19 -2.43
CA GLY A 38 0.73 20.30 -2.90
C GLY A 38 1.46 18.94 -2.86
N LEU A 39 2.62 18.94 -2.22
CA LEU A 39 3.52 17.79 -2.08
C LEU A 39 2.85 16.60 -1.40
N LEU A 40 1.92 16.84 -0.47
CA LEU A 40 1.19 15.78 0.21
C LEU A 40 0.31 15.00 -0.77
N ALA A 41 -0.52 15.69 -1.56
CA ALA A 41 -1.35 15.08 -2.60
C ALA A 41 -0.48 14.33 -3.62
N TYR A 42 0.60 14.97 -4.10
CA TYR A 42 1.53 14.35 -5.03
C TYR A 42 2.13 13.04 -4.47
N LYS A 43 2.53 13.03 -3.20
CA LYS A 43 3.09 11.84 -2.56
C LYS A 43 2.05 10.73 -2.43
N ILE A 44 0.81 11.06 -2.05
CA ILE A 44 -0.28 10.08 -1.98
C ILE A 44 -0.57 9.49 -3.36
N GLU A 45 -0.65 10.33 -4.40
CA GLU A 45 -0.89 9.87 -5.78
C GLU A 45 0.17 8.88 -6.26
N ASN A 46 1.45 9.17 -5.98
CA ASN A 46 2.54 8.25 -6.31
C ASN A 46 2.45 6.94 -5.52
N LEU A 47 2.14 6.99 -4.23
CA LEU A 47 1.99 5.78 -3.41
C LEU A 47 0.80 4.93 -3.86
N VAL A 48 -0.30 5.55 -4.31
CA VAL A 48 -1.46 4.84 -4.86
C VAL A 48 -1.09 4.12 -6.15
N LYS A 49 -0.33 4.77 -7.05
CA LYS A 49 0.19 4.15 -8.28
C LYS A 49 1.13 2.99 -7.97
N GLU A 50 2.07 3.17 -7.05
CA GLU A 50 2.98 2.11 -6.61
C GLU A 50 2.21 0.92 -6.00
N LEU A 51 1.18 1.21 -5.19
CA LEU A 51 0.30 0.17 -4.63
C LEU A 51 -0.46 -0.59 -5.73
N GLU A 52 -0.96 0.12 -6.75
CA GLU A 52 -1.64 -0.48 -7.90
C GLU A 52 -0.73 -1.43 -8.67
N GLU A 53 0.49 -0.99 -8.99
CA GLU A 53 1.49 -1.79 -9.70
C GLU A 53 1.85 -3.06 -8.91
N LEU A 54 2.13 -2.92 -7.61
CA LEU A 54 2.43 -4.06 -6.73
C LEU A 54 1.24 -5.02 -6.62
N THR A 55 0.03 -4.49 -6.47
CA THR A 55 -1.18 -5.30 -6.34
C THR A 55 -1.43 -6.09 -7.62
N ASN A 56 -1.31 -5.46 -8.79
CA ASN A 56 -1.48 -6.14 -10.07
C ASN A 56 -0.39 -7.15 -10.37
N HIS A 57 0.84 -6.93 -9.90
CA HIS A 57 1.90 -7.93 -10.01
C HIS A 57 1.51 -9.24 -9.30
N TYR A 58 1.13 -9.18 -8.02
CA TYR A 58 0.70 -10.38 -7.28
C TYR A 58 -0.63 -10.94 -7.79
N LEU A 59 -1.56 -10.07 -8.19
CA LEU A 59 -2.85 -10.51 -8.69
C LEU A 59 -2.70 -11.25 -10.02
N ALA A 60 -1.78 -10.82 -10.89
CA ALA A 60 -1.47 -11.52 -12.13
C ALA A 60 -0.98 -12.94 -11.87
N GLU A 61 -0.04 -13.12 -10.93
CA GLU A 61 0.45 -14.44 -10.53
C GLU A 61 -0.67 -15.32 -9.95
N LEU A 62 -1.44 -14.77 -9.01
CA LEU A 62 -2.52 -15.51 -8.33
C LEU A 62 -3.73 -15.82 -9.23
N SER A 63 -3.94 -15.06 -10.32
CA SER A 63 -5.12 -15.17 -11.18
C SER A 63 -4.85 -15.48 -12.66
N ASP A 64 -3.61 -15.83 -13.03
CA ASP A 64 -3.20 -16.05 -14.42
C ASP A 64 -3.48 -14.85 -15.33
N GLY A 65 -3.36 -13.64 -14.78
CA GLY A 65 -3.63 -12.38 -15.49
C GLY A 65 -5.09 -12.13 -15.83
N ARG A 66 -6.04 -12.93 -15.31
CA ARG A 66 -7.48 -12.73 -15.53
C ARG A 66 -7.99 -11.43 -14.92
N PHE A 67 -7.55 -11.13 -13.70
CA PHE A 67 -8.00 -9.96 -12.95
C PHE A 67 -6.94 -8.86 -12.96
N THR A 68 -7.42 -7.62 -13.09
CA THR A 68 -6.64 -6.43 -12.75
C THR A 68 -7.42 -5.55 -11.78
N LEU A 69 -6.69 -4.75 -11.01
CA LEU A 69 -7.21 -3.86 -9.99
C LEU A 69 -6.75 -2.44 -10.28
N GLU A 70 -7.66 -1.47 -10.23
CA GLU A 70 -7.37 -0.04 -10.33
C GLU A 70 -7.82 0.67 -9.04
N PHE A 71 -6.96 1.55 -8.53
CA PHE A 71 -7.26 2.37 -7.36
C PHE A 71 -7.75 3.76 -7.79
N VAL A 72 -9.03 4.02 -7.60
CA VAL A 72 -9.67 5.27 -8.01
C VAL A 72 -9.90 6.19 -6.81
N VAL A 73 -9.16 7.30 -6.75
CA VAL A 73 -9.36 8.32 -5.72
C VAL A 73 -10.54 9.21 -6.08
N SER A 74 -11.60 9.21 -5.26
CA SER A 74 -12.77 10.06 -5.44
C SER A 74 -13.25 10.58 -4.09
N ASN A 75 -13.46 11.91 -3.97
CA ASN A 75 -13.91 12.58 -2.73
C ASN A 75 -13.09 12.17 -1.49
N ASP A 76 -11.76 12.19 -1.60
CA ASP A 76 -10.81 11.75 -0.57
C ASP A 76 -10.95 10.27 -0.13
N LYS A 77 -11.68 9.45 -0.90
CA LYS A 77 -11.79 8.01 -0.69
C LYS A 77 -11.01 7.24 -1.76
N LEU A 78 -10.29 6.23 -1.33
CA LEU A 78 -9.65 5.25 -2.22
C LEU A 78 -10.67 4.16 -2.55
N ASN A 79 -11.18 4.17 -3.77
CA ASN A 79 -12.08 3.14 -4.28
C ASN A 79 -11.29 2.11 -5.08
N VAL A 80 -11.87 0.93 -5.22
CA VAL A 80 -11.26 -0.17 -5.96
C VAL A 80 -12.17 -0.54 -7.11
N GLN A 81 -11.59 -0.66 -8.30
CA GLN A 81 -12.26 -1.15 -9.50
C GLN A 81 -11.56 -2.42 -9.96
N ILE A 82 -12.33 -3.49 -10.15
CA ILE A 82 -11.79 -4.77 -10.63
C ILE A 82 -12.19 -4.93 -12.09
N THR A 83 -11.26 -5.43 -12.89
CA THR A 83 -11.50 -5.82 -14.27
C THR A 83 -11.29 -7.33 -14.39
N ASP A 84 -12.25 -8.03 -15.02
CA ASP A 84 -12.18 -9.44 -15.36
C ASP A 84 -12.15 -9.58 -16.89
N ASN A 85 -11.02 -10.02 -17.45
CA ASN A 85 -10.82 -10.16 -18.90
C ASN A 85 -11.23 -8.92 -19.71
N GLY A 86 -10.93 -7.72 -19.19
CA GLY A 86 -11.27 -6.44 -19.81
C GLY A 86 -12.64 -5.87 -19.48
N ASN A 87 -13.48 -6.57 -18.70
CA ASN A 87 -14.78 -6.07 -18.26
C ASN A 87 -14.74 -5.62 -16.80
N ILE A 88 -15.23 -4.40 -16.54
CA ILE A 88 -15.35 -3.88 -15.18
C ILE A 88 -16.40 -4.68 -14.41
N VAL A 89 -16.03 -5.18 -13.24
CA VAL A 89 -16.90 -5.92 -12.32
C VAL A 89 -16.85 -5.31 -10.93
N ASP A 90 -17.97 -5.37 -10.21
CA ASP A 90 -18.00 -5.01 -8.79
C ASP A 90 -17.22 -6.07 -8.01
N ILE A 91 -16.38 -5.65 -7.06
CA ILE A 91 -15.66 -6.54 -6.15
C ILE A 91 -16.62 -7.47 -5.39
N LEU A 92 -17.84 -7.01 -5.12
CA LEU A 92 -18.89 -7.78 -4.45
C LEU A 92 -19.51 -8.88 -5.33
N ALA A 93 -19.28 -8.83 -6.65
CA ALA A 93 -19.74 -9.85 -7.59
C ALA A 93 -18.76 -11.02 -7.74
N LEU A 94 -17.54 -10.90 -7.19
CA LEU A 94 -16.54 -11.96 -7.21
C LEU A 94 -16.97 -13.15 -6.34
N SER A 95 -16.64 -14.36 -6.77
CA SER A 95 -16.75 -15.54 -5.91
C SER A 95 -15.82 -15.42 -4.69
N SER A 96 -16.07 -16.20 -3.64
CA SER A 96 -15.24 -16.19 -2.43
C SER A 96 -13.77 -16.48 -2.72
N GLY A 97 -13.46 -17.39 -3.63
CA GLY A 97 -12.08 -17.72 -4.02
C GLY A 97 -11.41 -16.61 -4.86
N GLU A 98 -12.16 -15.97 -5.76
CA GLU A 98 -11.65 -14.82 -6.54
C GLU A 98 -11.39 -13.62 -5.64
N LEU A 99 -12.33 -13.32 -4.73
CA LEU A 99 -12.18 -12.28 -3.73
C LEU A 99 -10.97 -12.56 -2.82
N ALA A 100 -10.75 -13.81 -2.43
CA ALA A 100 -9.58 -14.20 -1.65
C ALA A 100 -8.26 -13.95 -2.39
N ARG A 101 -8.19 -14.24 -3.70
CA ARG A 101 -7.02 -13.93 -4.53
C ARG A 101 -6.76 -12.42 -4.59
N VAL A 102 -7.79 -11.62 -4.86
CA VAL A 102 -7.69 -10.15 -4.90
C VAL A 102 -7.23 -9.59 -3.54
N ASN A 103 -7.84 -10.04 -2.44
CA ASN A 103 -7.48 -9.60 -1.10
C ASN A 103 -6.05 -9.99 -0.74
N THR A 104 -5.62 -11.19 -1.10
CA THR A 104 -4.28 -11.68 -0.78
C THR A 104 -3.21 -10.92 -1.56
N ALA A 105 -3.42 -10.70 -2.87
CA ALA A 105 -2.55 -9.85 -3.69
C ALA A 105 -2.43 -8.44 -3.09
N THR A 106 -3.56 -7.84 -2.74
CA THR A 106 -3.61 -6.49 -2.15
C THR A 106 -2.90 -6.45 -0.79
N LEU A 107 -3.07 -7.47 0.04
CA LEU A 107 -2.43 -7.55 1.36
C LEU A 107 -0.91 -7.63 1.22
N ILE A 108 -0.40 -8.48 0.33
CA ILE A 108 1.05 -8.61 0.09
C ILE A 108 1.60 -7.29 -0.46
N ALA A 109 0.89 -6.65 -1.39
CA ALA A 109 1.27 -5.36 -1.95
C ALA A 109 1.32 -4.24 -0.89
N ILE A 110 0.27 -4.08 -0.08
CA ILE A 110 0.23 -3.12 1.05
C ILE A 110 1.42 -3.37 1.96
N ARG A 111 1.68 -4.64 2.28
CA ARG A 111 2.76 -5.01 3.18
C ARG A 111 4.13 -4.63 2.60
N LYS A 112 4.37 -4.90 1.32
CA LYS A 112 5.62 -4.55 0.62
C LYS A 112 5.82 -3.03 0.56
N LEU A 113 4.76 -2.29 0.24
CA LEU A 113 4.76 -0.83 0.26
C LEU A 113 5.05 -0.28 1.67
N MET A 114 4.40 -0.83 2.70
CA MET A 114 4.65 -0.43 4.09
C MET A 114 6.10 -0.72 4.51
N SER A 115 6.68 -1.82 4.02
CA SER A 115 8.08 -2.15 4.28
C SER A 115 9.07 -1.25 3.55
N SER A 116 8.71 -0.69 2.38
CA SER A 116 9.57 0.24 1.63
C SER A 116 9.60 1.64 2.25
N ILE A 117 8.50 2.07 2.87
CA ILE A 117 8.39 3.40 3.49
C ILE A 117 8.72 3.43 4.99
N SER A 118 8.71 2.28 5.66
CA SER A 118 8.96 2.17 7.10
C SER A 118 10.45 2.03 7.41
N LYS A 119 10.92 2.75 8.44
CA LYS A 119 12.27 2.56 9.00
C LYS A 119 12.42 1.24 9.77
N SER A 120 11.31 0.66 10.22
CA SER A 120 11.26 -0.62 10.92
C SER A 120 10.61 -1.66 10.02
N GLN A 121 11.32 -2.75 9.76
CA GLN A 121 10.85 -3.83 8.91
C GLN A 121 10.32 -4.97 9.80
N ILE A 122 9.00 -5.16 9.79
CA ILE A 122 8.37 -6.33 10.40
C ILE A 122 8.27 -7.39 9.31
N ASN A 123 9.07 -8.45 9.39
CA ASN A 123 9.10 -9.51 8.37
C ASN A 123 8.13 -10.68 8.66
N ILE A 124 7.06 -10.45 9.42
CA ILE A 124 6.09 -11.48 9.79
C ILE A 124 4.76 -11.26 9.05
N LEU A 125 4.10 -12.34 8.64
CA LEU A 125 2.77 -12.36 8.04
C LEU A 125 1.93 -13.49 8.64
N PHE A 126 0.73 -13.19 9.12
CA PHE A 126 -0.25 -14.20 9.56
C PHE A 126 -1.41 -14.24 8.58
N LEU A 127 -1.72 -15.44 8.09
CA LEU A 127 -2.86 -15.71 7.22
C LEU A 127 -3.81 -16.67 7.95
N ASP A 128 -4.92 -16.14 8.45
CA ASP A 128 -5.91 -16.91 9.20
C ASP A 128 -7.01 -17.40 8.26
N GLU A 129 -7.08 -18.71 8.04
CA GLU A 129 -8.06 -19.41 7.19
C GLU A 129 -8.16 -18.94 5.73
N VAL A 130 -7.28 -18.06 5.26
CA VAL A 130 -7.28 -17.50 3.90
C VAL A 130 -7.15 -18.60 2.82
N ILE A 131 -6.44 -19.69 3.14
CA ILE A 131 -6.21 -20.82 2.22
C ILE A 131 -7.48 -21.67 2.03
N ASN A 132 -8.39 -21.69 3.00
CA ASN A 132 -9.55 -22.58 2.97
C ASN A 132 -10.53 -22.22 1.83
N VAL A 133 -10.61 -20.94 1.46
CA VAL A 133 -11.49 -20.43 0.40
C VAL A 133 -10.88 -20.53 -1.00
N LEU A 134 -9.60 -20.87 -1.11
CA LEU A 134 -8.90 -21.07 -2.38
C LEU A 134 -9.09 -22.51 -2.88
N ASP A 135 -9.13 -22.65 -4.21
CA ASP A 135 -9.03 -23.93 -4.93
C ASP A 135 -7.59 -24.47 -4.89
N GLU A 136 -7.38 -25.74 -5.24
CA GLU A 136 -6.06 -26.39 -5.17
C GLU A 136 -4.98 -25.60 -5.91
N THR A 137 -5.28 -25.12 -7.12
CA THR A 137 -4.39 -24.27 -7.91
C THR A 137 -4.06 -22.94 -7.21
N GLY A 138 -5.07 -22.26 -6.64
CA GLY A 138 -4.86 -21.01 -5.92
C GLY A 138 -4.03 -21.18 -4.64
N ARG A 139 -4.15 -22.34 -3.97
CA ARG A 139 -3.33 -22.67 -2.80
C ARG A 139 -1.87 -22.88 -3.18
N GLU A 140 -1.60 -23.61 -4.26
CA GLU A 140 -0.23 -23.84 -4.75
C GLU A 140 0.45 -22.51 -5.09
N LYS A 141 -0.19 -21.69 -5.92
CA LYS A 141 0.31 -20.37 -6.32
C LYS A 141 0.55 -19.44 -5.14
N LEU A 142 -0.34 -19.47 -4.14
CA LEU A 142 -0.16 -18.68 -2.94
C LEU A 142 1.12 -19.10 -2.20
N VAL A 143 1.38 -20.41 -2.08
CA VAL A 143 2.61 -20.90 -1.45
C VAL A 143 3.84 -20.47 -2.26
N GLU A 144 3.81 -20.61 -3.58
CA GLU A 144 4.90 -20.18 -4.46
C GLU A 144 5.22 -18.70 -4.27
N VAL A 145 4.22 -17.83 -4.37
CA VAL A 145 4.37 -16.37 -4.18
C VAL A 145 4.92 -16.04 -2.79
N LEU A 146 4.44 -16.71 -1.74
CA LEU A 146 4.88 -16.44 -0.36
C LEU A 146 6.31 -16.93 -0.09
N LEU A 147 6.79 -17.96 -0.80
CA LEU A 147 8.16 -18.46 -0.68
C LEU A 147 9.18 -17.58 -1.40
N GLU A 148 8.76 -16.82 -2.41
CA GLU A 148 9.60 -15.84 -3.11
C GLU A 148 9.80 -14.54 -2.31
N GLU A 149 8.92 -14.25 -1.37
CA GLU A 149 9.03 -13.08 -0.51
C GLU A 149 9.97 -13.36 0.69
N ASP A 150 10.61 -12.32 1.22
CA ASP A 150 11.43 -12.37 2.46
C ASP A 150 10.53 -12.41 3.71
N LEU A 151 9.72 -13.47 3.70
CA LEU A 151 8.56 -13.98 4.44
C LEU A 151 8.72 -14.81 5.71
N ASN A 152 8.54 -14.30 6.94
CA ASN A 152 8.13 -15.19 8.05
C ASN A 152 6.60 -15.34 8.04
N THR A 153 6.10 -16.17 7.12
CA THR A 153 4.66 -16.40 6.93
C THR A 153 4.16 -17.56 7.78
N TYR A 154 3.09 -17.31 8.54
CA TYR A 154 2.36 -18.29 9.32
C TYR A 154 0.96 -18.44 8.74
N VAL A 155 0.64 -19.63 8.26
CA VAL A 155 -0.67 -19.96 7.72
C VAL A 155 -1.43 -20.81 8.72
N VAL A 156 -2.62 -20.36 9.10
CA VAL A 156 -3.57 -21.14 9.91
C VAL A 156 -4.62 -21.72 8.97
N SER A 157 -4.78 -23.04 8.97
CA SER A 157 -5.76 -23.73 8.12
C SER A 157 -6.26 -25.02 8.76
N HIS A 158 -7.40 -25.51 8.29
CA HIS A 158 -8.00 -26.75 8.78
C HIS A 158 -7.77 -27.89 7.78
N GLY A 159 -7.00 -28.89 8.20
CA GLY A 159 -6.83 -30.12 7.43
C GLY A 159 -6.09 -29.96 6.10
N TRP A 160 -5.40 -28.83 5.90
CA TRP A 160 -4.54 -28.60 4.75
C TRP A 160 -3.07 -28.62 5.18
N THR A 161 -2.24 -29.23 4.34
CA THR A 161 -0.79 -29.32 4.53
C THR A 161 -0.12 -29.20 3.18
N HIS A 162 1.09 -28.66 3.16
CA HIS A 162 1.86 -28.49 1.93
C HIS A 162 3.28 -29.04 2.11
N PRO A 163 3.85 -29.78 1.13
CA PRO A 163 5.18 -30.37 1.25
C PRO A 163 6.31 -29.36 1.49
N LEU A 164 6.15 -28.12 0.99
CA LEU A 164 7.13 -27.05 1.16
C LEU A 164 7.01 -26.29 2.49
N LEU A 165 5.99 -26.59 3.32
CA LEU A 165 5.73 -25.87 4.56
C LEU A 165 6.01 -26.74 5.78
N ASN A 166 6.61 -26.13 6.80
CA ASN A 166 6.69 -26.75 8.13
C ASN A 166 5.30 -26.76 8.77
N LYS A 167 4.91 -27.90 9.35
CA LYS A 167 3.61 -28.08 10.01
C LYS A 167 3.78 -27.97 11.53
N VAL A 168 2.90 -27.21 12.17
CA VAL A 168 2.65 -27.29 13.62
C VAL A 168 1.20 -27.71 13.79
N GLU A 169 0.96 -28.85 14.44
CA GLU A 169 -0.39 -29.40 14.59
C GLU A 169 -0.98 -29.02 15.95
N VAL A 170 -2.23 -28.53 15.92
CA VAL A 170 -2.97 -28.18 17.13
C VAL A 170 -4.07 -29.22 17.36
N VAL A 171 -4.00 -29.96 18.46
CA VAL A 171 -4.96 -31.01 18.82
C VAL A 171 -5.72 -30.68 20.11
N LYS A 172 -6.98 -31.09 20.20
CA LYS A 172 -7.80 -30.93 21.41
C LYS A 172 -7.79 -32.22 22.22
N SER A 173 -7.19 -32.19 23.41
CA SER A 173 -7.08 -33.33 24.34
C SER A 173 -7.78 -32.97 25.65
N GLY A 174 -8.95 -33.56 25.93
CA GLY A 174 -9.65 -33.36 27.20
C GLY A 174 -10.04 -31.89 27.46
N ASN A 175 -10.60 -31.22 26.45
CA ASN A 175 -10.93 -29.78 26.47
C ASN A 175 -9.74 -28.81 26.60
N VAL A 176 -8.50 -29.28 26.45
CA VAL A 176 -7.30 -28.43 26.41
C VAL A 176 -6.63 -28.54 25.04
N SER A 177 -6.23 -27.41 24.47
CA SER A 177 -5.44 -27.38 23.23
C SER A 177 -3.98 -27.74 23.51
N LYS A 178 -3.39 -28.60 22.69
CA LYS A 178 -1.98 -29.01 22.74
C LYS A 178 -1.35 -28.85 21.36
N LEU A 179 -0.05 -28.59 21.34
CA LEU A 179 0.77 -28.63 20.12
C LEU A 179 1.39 -30.01 19.98
N GLU A 180 1.27 -30.61 18.81
CA GLU A 180 1.99 -31.83 18.41
C GLU A 180 3.03 -31.45 17.34
N HIS A 181 4.23 -32.04 17.47
CA HIS A 181 5.38 -31.82 16.60
C HIS A 181 5.65 -33.06 15.74
#